data_AF-A0A183GFK2-F1
#
_entry.id   AF-A0A183GFK2-F1
#
_cell.length_a   1.000
_cell.length_b   1.000
_cell.length_c   1.000
_cell.angle_alpha   90.00
_cell.angle_beta   90.00
_cell.angle_gamma   90.00
#
_symmetry.space_group_name_H-M   'P 1'
#
loop_
_entity.id
_entity.type
_entity.pdbx_description
1 polymer ?
#
loop_
_entity_poly.entity_id
_entity_poly.type
_entity_poly.pdbx_seq_one_letter_code
_entity_poly.pdbx_strand_id
1 'polypeptide(L)'
;MVLEDTMEDCSIDELREELPPQQPRFLLISYALRHADGRVSYPMCLVFYSPDGCSPELQMMYAGSRNNLVQECELTKVPLVS
;
A
#
# COMPACT_ATOMS: atom_id res chain seq x y z
N MET A 1 -11.20 -0.08 9.35
CA MET A 1 -10.55 -0.56 8.11
C MET A 1 -11.27 -1.81 7.66
N VAL A 2 -11.75 -1.87 6.40
CA VAL A 2 -12.26 -3.11 5.81
C VAL A 2 -11.15 -3.68 4.95
N LEU A 3 -10.80 -4.94 5.17
CA LEU A 3 -9.81 -5.66 4.39
C LEU A 3 -10.54 -6.28 3.18
N GLU A 4 -10.16 -5.89 1.97
CA GLU A 4 -10.73 -6.47 0.74
C GLU A 4 -10.11 -7.84 0.46
N ASP A 5 -8.78 -7.91 0.41
CA ASP A 5 -8.03 -9.10 0.03
C ASP A 5 -6.74 -9.23 0.86
N THR A 6 -6.25 -10.46 1.01
CA THR A 6 -4.97 -10.80 1.64
C THR A 6 -4.17 -11.71 0.73
N MET A 7 -2.89 -11.37 0.54
CA MET A 7 -1.93 -12.15 -0.23
C MET A 7 -0.75 -12.50 0.67
N GLU A 8 -0.34 -13.77 0.69
CA GLU A 8 0.81 -14.27 1.45
C GLU A 8 1.82 -14.88 0.47
N ASP A 9 3.12 -14.66 0.72
CA ASP A 9 4.23 -15.19 -0.10
C ASP A 9 4.18 -14.81 -1.60
N CYS A 10 3.64 -13.63 -1.92
CA CYS A 10 3.57 -13.12 -3.30
C CYS A 10 4.71 -12.15 -3.62
N SER A 11 5.12 -12.14 -4.89
CA SER A 11 6.06 -11.17 -5.44
C SER A 11 5.39 -9.83 -5.75
N ILE A 12 6.19 -8.77 -5.89
CA ILE A 12 5.69 -7.43 -6.26
C ILE A 12 5.01 -7.45 -7.64
N ASP A 13 5.49 -8.30 -8.56
CA ASP A 13 4.93 -8.44 -9.90
C ASP A 13 3.53 -9.09 -9.86
N GLU A 14 3.35 -10.16 -9.09
CA GLU A 14 2.02 -10.78 -8.90
C GLU A 14 1.03 -9.80 -8.24
N LEU A 15 1.50 -9.05 -7.23
CA LEU A 15 0.69 -8.00 -6.61
C LEU A 15 0.24 -6.94 -7.62
N ARG A 16 1.08 -6.61 -8.60
CA ARG A 16 0.76 -5.63 -9.64
C ARG A 16 -0.32 -6.15 -10.60
N GLU A 17 -0.35 -7.45 -10.88
CA GLU A 17 -1.36 -8.05 -11.76
C GLU A 17 -2.75 -8.05 -11.12
N GLU A 18 -2.85 -8.15 -9.80
CA GLU A 18 -4.11 -8.09 -9.06
C GLU A 18 -4.67 -6.65 -8.93
N LEU A 19 -3.85 -5.62 -9.22
CA LEU A 19 -4.29 -4.23 -9.07
C LEU A 19 -5.23 -3.79 -10.20
N PRO A 20 -6.36 -3.15 -9.88
CA PRO A 20 -7.29 -2.68 -10.89
C PRO A 20 -6.69 -1.51 -11.70
N PRO A 21 -6.76 -1.51 -13.04
CA PRO A 21 -6.07 -0.54 -13.89
C PRO A 21 -6.66 0.89 -13.85
N GLN A 22 -7.86 1.08 -13.29
CA GLN A 22 -8.60 2.34 -13.34
C GLN A 22 -9.13 2.81 -11.98
N GLN A 23 -8.81 2.12 -10.88
CA GLN A 23 -9.28 2.47 -9.55
C GLN A 23 -8.11 2.61 -8.57
N PRO A 24 -8.08 3.67 -7.76
CA PRO A 24 -7.03 3.82 -6.76
C PRO A 24 -7.22 2.77 -5.66
N ARG A 25 -6.11 2.24 -5.12
CA ARG A 25 -6.13 1.28 -4.01
C ARG A 25 -5.06 1.57 -2.97
N PHE A 26 -5.36 1.20 -1.73
CA PHE A 26 -4.41 1.19 -0.63
C PHE A 26 -3.86 -0.22 -0.44
N LEU A 27 -2.54 -0.34 -0.40
CA LEU A 27 -1.84 -1.61 -0.24
C LEU A 27 -1.04 -1.56 1.05
N LEU A 28 -1.24 -2.51 1.96
CA LEU A 28 -0.41 -2.67 3.14
C LEU A 28 0.54 -3.84 2.92
N ILE A 29 1.82 -3.54 2.72
CA ILE A 29 2.84 -4.55 2.40
C ILE A 29 3.77 -4.70 3.60
N SER A 30 3.98 -5.94 4.04
CA SER A 30 5.08 -6.31 4.93
C SER A 30 6.11 -7.10 4.13
N TYR A 31 7.39 -6.74 4.25
CA TYR A 31 8.46 -7.46 3.55
C TYR A 31 9.62 -7.74 4.48
N ALA A 32 10.31 -8.86 4.25
CA ALA A 32 11.48 -9.23 5.03
C ALA A 32 12.69 -8.35 4.64
N LEU A 33 12.98 -7.33 5.44
CA LEU A 33 14.17 -6.50 5.30
C LEU A 33 15.32 -7.08 6.12
N ARG A 34 16.32 -7.61 5.42
CA ARG A 34 17.58 -8.08 6.02
C ARG A 34 18.51 -6.90 6.23
N HIS A 35 18.86 -6.65 7.48
CA HIS A 35 19.82 -5.62 7.88
C HIS A 35 21.25 -6.13 7.76
N ALA A 36 22.19 -5.20 7.58
CA ALA A 36 23.62 -5.52 7.47
C ALA A 36 24.20 -6.15 8.76
N ASP A 37 23.52 -6.00 9.90
CA ASP A 37 23.89 -6.61 11.19
C ASP A 37 23.38 -8.06 11.35
N GLY A 38 22.73 -8.62 10.33
CA GLY A 38 22.17 -9.97 10.33
C GLY A 38 20.75 -10.08 10.89
N ARG A 39 20.15 -8.99 11.37
CA ARG A 39 18.75 -8.99 11.81
C ARG A 39 17.81 -8.96 10.63
N VAL A 40 16.65 -9.57 10.81
CA VAL A 40 15.53 -9.47 9.86
C VAL A 40 14.44 -8.65 10.54
N SER A 41 14.02 -7.58 9.87
CA SER A 41 12.85 -6.80 10.28
C SER A 41 11.74 -6.94 9.25
N TYR A 42 10.50 -6.78 9.69
CA TYR A 42 9.33 -6.80 8.82
C TYR A 42 8.65 -5.42 8.84
N PRO A 43 9.24 -4.38 8.21
CA PRO A 43 8.58 -3.09 8.11
C PRO A 43 7.25 -3.24 7.36
N MET A 44 6.20 -2.62 7.90
CA MET A 44 4.93 -2.44 7.21
C MET A 44 4.96 -1.11 6.46
N CYS A 45 4.54 -1.12 5.20
CA CYS A 45 4.49 0.04 4.32
C CYS A 45 3.12 0.14 3.69
N LEU A 46 2.46 1.29 3.86
CA LEU A 46 1.25 1.62 3.12
C LEU A 46 1.63 2.29 1.80
N VAL A 47 1.31 1.62 0.70
CA VAL A 47 1.47 2.12 -0.66
C VAL A 47 0.10 2.59 -1.15
N PHE A 48 0.05 3.83 -1.62
CA PHE A 48 -1.12 4.35 -2.32
C PHE A 48 -0.90 4.19 -3.82
N TYR A 49 -1.68 3.32 -4.44
CA TYR A 49 -1.67 3.12 -5.88
C TYR A 49 -2.76 3.98 -6.52
N SER A 50 -2.39 4.89 -7.42
CA SER A 50 -3.34 5.76 -8.13
C SER A 50 -2.96 5.88 -9.61
N PRO A 51 -3.53 5.07 -10.51
CA PRO A 51 -3.22 5.16 -11.93
C PRO A 51 -3.75 6.47 -12.55
N ASP A 52 -3.07 6.96 -13.59
CA ASP A 52 -3.34 8.25 -14.27
C ASP A 52 -4.76 8.37 -14.86
N GLY A 53 -5.48 7.26 -15.01
CA GLY A 53 -6.84 7.20 -15.56
C GLY A 53 -7.98 7.28 -14.53
N CYS A 54 -7.67 7.44 -13.24
CA CYS A 54 -8.70 7.48 -12.20
C CYS A 54 -9.53 8.76 -12.24
N SER A 55 -10.80 8.67 -11.84
CA SER A 55 -11.63 9.87 -11.71
C SER A 55 -11.07 10.77 -10.59
N PRO A 56 -11.04 12.10 -10.78
CA PRO A 56 -10.56 13.04 -9.77
C PRO A 56 -11.31 12.94 -8.44
N GLU A 57 -12.60 12.62 -8.50
CA GLU A 57 -13.45 12.44 -7.33
C GLU A 57 -13.00 11.21 -6.49
N LEU A 58 -12.69 10.09 -7.14
CA LEU A 58 -12.16 8.91 -6.46
C LEU A 58 -10.77 9.19 -5.88
N GLN A 59 -9.90 9.87 -6.62
CA GLN A 59 -8.58 10.26 -6.11
C GLN A 59 -8.68 11.14 -4.86
N MET A 60 -9.60 12.12 -4.84
CA MET A 60 -9.83 12.96 -3.66
C MET A 60 -10.40 12.19 -2.48
N MET A 61 -11.39 11.31 -2.70
CA MET A 61 -11.95 10.47 -1.62
C MET A 61 -10.86 9.61 -0.98
N TYR A 62 -10.04 8.94 -1.79
CA TYR A 62 -8.94 8.11 -1.28
C TYR A 62 -7.87 8.96 -0.58
N ALA A 63 -7.44 10.07 -1.18
CA ALA A 63 -6.45 10.96 -0.57
C ALA A 63 -6.91 11.50 0.80
N GLY A 64 -8.20 11.81 0.96
CA GLY A 64 -8.79 12.23 2.23
C GLY A 64 -8.75 11.15 3.31
N SER A 65 -8.96 9.88 2.93
CA SER A 65 -8.92 8.74 3.86
C SER A 65 -7.49 8.26 4.19
N ARG A 66 -6.49 8.63 3.39
CA ARG A 66 -5.09 8.20 3.59
C ARG A 66 -4.57 8.51 4.99
N ASN A 67 -4.75 9.74 5.46
CA ASN A 67 -4.21 10.17 6.75
C ASN A 67 -4.84 9.38 7.91
N ASN A 68 -6.13 9.06 7.80
CA ASN A 68 -6.83 8.24 8.78
C ASN A 68 -6.27 6.81 8.78
N LEU A 69 -6.02 6.22 7.60
CA LEU A 69 -5.41 4.89 7.49
C LEU A 69 -4.00 4.83 8.10
N VAL A 70 -3.20 5.87 7.89
CA VAL A 70 -1.84 5.96 8.44
C VAL A 70 -1.85 6.01 9.96
N GLN A 71 -2.81 6.76 10.54
CA GLN A 71 -2.99 6.82 11.98
C GLN A 71 -3.49 5.48 12.56
N GLU A 72 -4.50 4.88 11.94
CA GLU A 72 -5.07 3.59 12.38
C GLU A 72 -4.06 2.44 12.31
N CYS A 73 -3.17 2.44 11.31
CA CYS A 73 -2.17 1.39 11.15
C CYS A 73 -0.83 1.69 11.87
N GLU A 74 -0.74 2.79 12.64
CA GLU A 74 0.47 3.25 13.35
C GLU A 74 1.72 3.31 12.44
N LEU A 75 1.52 3.61 11.15
CA LEU A 75 2.59 3.53 10.15
C LEU A 75 3.48 4.76 10.20
N THR A 76 4.77 4.55 10.46
CA THR A 76 5.75 5.64 10.52
C THR A 76 6.27 6.06 9.14
N LYS A 77 6.02 5.28 8.07
CA LYS A 77 6.57 5.50 6.74
C LYS A 77 5.55 5.24 5.64
N VAL A 78 5.19 6.30 4.91
CA VAL A 78 4.22 6.26 3.80
C VAL A 78 4.92 6.73 2.53
N PRO A 79 5.52 5.82 1.73
CA PRO A 79 6.06 6.19 0.43
C PRO A 79 4.91 6.54 -0.52
N LEU A 80 4.85 7.80 -0.95
CA LEU A 80 3.99 8.22 -2.05
C LEU A 80 4.67 7.79 -3.35
N VAL A 81 4.08 6.83 -4.05
CA VAL A 81 4.50 6.45 -5.40
C VAL A 81 3.45 7.03 -6.35
N SER A 82 3.85 8.04 -7.11
CA SER A 82 3.02 8.71 -8.13
C SER A 82 3.14 7.98 -9.45
#